data_AF-A0A2E5LAA4-F1
#
_entry.id   AF-A0A2E5LAA4-F1
#
_cell.length_a   1.000
_cell.length_b   1.000
_cell.length_c   1.000
_cell.angle_alpha   90.00
_cell.angle_beta   90.00
_cell.angle_gamma   90.00
#
_symmetry.space_group_name_H-M   'P 1'
#
loop_
_entity.id
_entity.type
_entity.pdbx_description
1 polymer ?
#
loop_
_entity_poly.entity_id
_entity_poly.type
_entity_poly.pdbx_seq_one_letter_code
_entity_poly.pdbx_strand_id
1 'polypeptide(L)'
;DEVLSIFPDQAFDRVILSRTIEHLQEPSRTIGEALRVGRRVTVGFINHGFWVNRMNYFLKGSRTVNDVYPNPWYESAPVTFFSLANFENFCHKKSIRIHNRVCLDANWKNECRILPNLLSGYVICDISK
;
A
#
# COMPACT_ATOMS: atom_id res chain seq x y z
N ASP A 1 -13.66 5.33 8.72
CA ASP A 1 -13.73 3.85 8.58
C ASP A 1 -15.06 3.23 9.04
N GLU A 2 -16.15 4.00 9.11
CA GLU A 2 -17.50 3.48 9.47
C GLU A 2 -18.24 2.79 8.31
N VAL A 3 -17.78 2.97 7.07
CA VAL A 3 -18.49 2.45 5.90
C VAL A 3 -18.40 0.93 5.80
N LEU A 4 -17.30 0.30 6.19
CA LEU A 4 -17.19 -1.17 6.13
C LEU A 4 -17.97 -1.87 7.24
N SER A 5 -18.18 -1.20 8.38
CA SER A 5 -18.89 -1.80 9.52
C SER A 5 -20.39 -2.02 9.27
N ILE A 6 -21.00 -1.35 8.29
CA ILE A 6 -22.41 -1.55 7.97
C ILE A 6 -22.68 -2.85 7.20
N PHE A 7 -21.63 -3.44 6.61
CA PHE A 7 -21.76 -4.64 5.79
C PHE A 7 -21.54 -5.91 6.63
N PRO A 8 -22.33 -6.97 6.39
CA PRO A 8 -22.12 -8.26 7.04
C PRO A 8 -20.81 -8.92 6.57
N ASP A 9 -20.40 -9.95 7.31
CA ASP A 9 -19.25 -10.76 6.95
C ASP A 9 -19.45 -11.40 5.57
N GLN A 10 -18.38 -11.40 4.76
CA GLN A 10 -18.36 -12.01 3.43
C GLN A 10 -19.48 -11.50 2.48
N ALA A 11 -19.94 -10.26 2.67
CA ALA A 11 -20.89 -9.58 1.80
C ALA A 11 -20.41 -9.43 0.35
N PHE A 12 -19.09 -9.42 0.13
CA PHE A 12 -18.48 -9.20 -1.18
C PHE A 12 -17.51 -10.32 -1.55
N ASP A 13 -17.48 -10.70 -2.82
CA ASP A 13 -16.46 -11.61 -3.34
C ASP A 13 -15.06 -10.96 -3.41
N ARG A 14 -15.01 -9.65 -3.67
CA ARG A 14 -13.76 -8.89 -3.76
C ARG A 14 -13.94 -7.46 -3.30
N VAL A 15 -12.99 -6.98 -2.49
CA VAL A 15 -12.85 -5.57 -2.08
C VAL A 15 -11.57 -5.01 -2.68
N ILE A 16 -11.59 -3.78 -3.18
CA ILE A 16 -10.41 -3.13 -3.78
C ILE A 16 -10.09 -1.86 -2.99
N LEU A 17 -8.88 -1.82 -2.41
CA LEU A 17 -8.32 -0.65 -1.75
C LEU A 17 -7.23 -0.07 -2.66
N SER A 18 -7.63 0.82 -3.56
CA SER A 18 -6.70 1.46 -4.51
C SER A 18 -6.24 2.82 -3.98
N ARG A 19 -4.97 2.90 -3.58
CA ARG A 19 -4.32 4.11 -3.02
C ARG A 19 -5.07 4.73 -1.84
N THR A 20 -5.90 3.96 -1.15
CA THR A 20 -6.69 4.47 -0.02
C THR A 20 -5.91 4.35 1.28
N ILE A 21 -5.17 3.25 1.46
CA ILE A 21 -4.55 2.87 2.75
C ILE A 21 -3.60 3.95 3.28
N GLU A 22 -2.89 4.63 2.40
CA GLU A 22 -1.94 5.68 2.74
C GLU A 22 -2.61 6.88 3.42
N HIS A 23 -3.91 7.09 3.21
CA HIS A 23 -4.67 8.22 3.76
C HIS A 23 -5.55 7.83 4.97
N LEU A 24 -5.55 6.56 5.36
CA LEU A 24 -6.37 6.08 6.47
C LEU A 24 -5.71 6.39 7.81
N GLN A 25 -6.55 6.71 8.79
CA GLN A 25 -6.13 6.93 10.18
C GLN A 25 -5.79 5.58 10.86
N GLU A 26 -6.54 4.53 10.58
CA GLU A 26 -6.33 3.18 11.15
C GLU A 26 -6.14 2.09 10.06
N PRO A 27 -5.04 2.11 9.29
CA PRO A 27 -4.80 1.17 8.17
C PRO A 27 -5.01 -0.30 8.53
N SER A 28 -4.48 -0.73 9.68
CA SER A 28 -4.61 -2.12 10.13
C SER A 28 -6.05 -2.52 10.39
N ARG A 29 -6.86 -1.61 10.94
CA ARG A 29 -8.27 -1.87 11.25
C ARG A 29 -9.06 -1.97 9.95
N THR A 30 -8.86 -1.03 9.04
CA THR A 30 -9.57 -1.01 7.76
C THR A 30 -9.24 -2.21 6.88
N ILE A 31 -7.98 -2.66 6.83
CA ILE A 31 -7.63 -3.91 6.13
C ILE A 31 -8.33 -5.10 6.77
N GLY A 32 -8.40 -5.15 8.12
CA GLY A 32 -9.12 -6.19 8.85
C GLY A 32 -10.61 -6.22 8.52
N GLU A 33 -11.27 -5.06 8.50
CA GLU A 33 -12.68 -4.94 8.12
C GLU A 33 -12.89 -5.30 6.65
N ALA A 34 -12.01 -4.88 5.74
CA ALA A 34 -12.08 -5.26 4.33
C ALA A 34 -11.98 -6.78 4.14
N LEU A 35 -11.12 -7.46 4.92
CA LEU A 35 -10.99 -8.92 4.93
C LEU A 35 -12.18 -9.61 5.62
N ARG A 36 -12.89 -8.93 6.53
CA ARG A 36 -14.12 -9.45 7.14
C ARG A 36 -15.27 -9.45 6.14
N VAL A 37 -15.49 -8.33 5.46
CA VAL A 37 -16.61 -8.17 4.51
C VAL A 37 -16.32 -8.78 3.14
N GLY A 38 -15.05 -8.98 2.79
CA GLY A 38 -14.62 -9.50 1.49
C GLY A 38 -13.98 -10.89 1.57
N ARG A 39 -14.29 -11.78 0.61
CA ARG A 39 -13.58 -13.07 0.45
C ARG A 39 -12.11 -12.87 0.00
N ARG A 40 -11.87 -11.89 -0.85
CA ARG A 40 -10.55 -11.46 -1.34
C ARG A 40 -10.44 -9.94 -1.23
N VAL A 41 -9.27 -9.43 -0.88
CA VAL A 41 -9.00 -7.99 -0.88
C VAL A 41 -7.81 -7.70 -1.77
N THR A 42 -7.95 -6.78 -2.72
CA THR A 42 -6.84 -6.27 -3.53
C THR A 42 -6.40 -4.93 -3.00
N VAL A 43 -5.12 -4.81 -2.70
CA VAL A 43 -4.52 -3.61 -2.11
C VAL A 43 -3.48 -3.05 -3.07
N GLY A 44 -3.69 -1.81 -3.50
CA GLY A 44 -2.76 -1.06 -4.36
C GLY A 44 -2.18 0.14 -3.61
N PHE A 45 -0.85 0.28 -3.56
CA PHE A 45 -0.18 1.34 -2.80
C PHE A 45 1.18 1.75 -3.39
N ILE A 46 1.59 2.98 -3.06
CA ILE A 46 2.92 3.48 -3.41
C ILE A 46 3.96 2.80 -2.51
N ASN A 47 5.02 2.25 -3.11
CA ASN A 47 6.12 1.67 -2.36
C ASN A 47 7.11 2.75 -1.93
N HIS A 48 7.01 3.22 -0.68
CA HIS A 48 7.95 4.21 -0.14
C HIS A 48 9.38 3.67 0.02
N GLY A 49 9.55 2.35 -0.05
CA GLY A 49 10.84 1.68 -0.11
C GLY A 49 11.62 1.90 -1.41
N PHE A 50 11.02 2.52 -2.43
CA PHE A 50 11.65 2.80 -3.71
C PHE A 50 12.95 3.62 -3.57
N TRP A 51 13.99 3.23 -4.29
CA TRP A 51 15.35 3.75 -4.09
C TRP A 51 15.46 5.27 -4.23
N VAL A 52 14.67 5.90 -5.11
CA VAL A 52 14.68 7.37 -5.27
C VAL A 52 14.32 8.06 -3.95
N ASN A 53 13.33 7.53 -3.22
CA ASN A 53 12.93 8.09 -1.93
C ASN A 53 14.05 7.94 -0.89
N ARG A 54 14.72 6.78 -0.87
CA ARG A 54 15.86 6.54 0.03
C ARG A 54 17.01 7.49 -0.27
N MET A 55 17.37 7.63 -1.55
CA MET A 55 18.46 8.50 -1.97
C MET A 55 18.16 9.97 -1.71
N ASN A 56 16.93 10.43 -1.97
CA ASN A 56 16.58 11.82 -1.71
C ASN A 56 16.61 12.15 -0.21
N TYR A 57 16.14 11.24 0.64
CA TYR A 57 16.23 11.42 2.09
C TYR A 57 17.69 11.34 2.59
N PHE A 58 18.48 10.40 2.08
CA PHE A 58 19.88 10.26 2.47
C PHE A 58 20.74 11.47 2.05
N LEU A 59 20.56 11.95 0.81
CA LEU A 59 21.39 13.03 0.25
C LEU A 59 20.89 14.43 0.63
N LYS A 60 19.57 14.63 0.76
CA LYS A 60 18.97 15.96 0.97
C LYS A 60 18.23 16.11 2.30
N GLY A 61 18.04 15.03 3.06
CA GLY A 61 17.25 15.04 4.30
C GLY A 61 15.77 15.38 4.08
N SER A 62 15.24 15.17 2.87
CA SER A 62 13.91 15.67 2.49
C SER A 62 13.11 14.64 1.69
N ARG A 63 11.78 14.80 1.71
CA ARG A 63 10.83 14.01 0.91
C ARG A 63 11.02 14.31 -0.58
N THR A 64 10.84 13.28 -1.42
CA THR A 64 10.79 13.46 -2.88
C THR A 64 9.50 14.21 -3.26
N VAL A 65 9.65 15.34 -3.95
CA VAL A 65 8.55 16.00 -4.68
C VAL A 65 8.50 15.41 -6.08
N ASN A 66 7.35 14.88 -6.49
CA ASN A 66 7.15 14.21 -7.77
C ASN A 66 5.67 14.22 -8.18
N ASP A 67 5.33 13.64 -9.33
CA ASP A 67 3.93 13.61 -9.83
C ASP A 67 2.94 12.90 -8.90
N VAL A 68 3.43 12.02 -8.02
CA VAL A 68 2.62 11.31 -7.02
C VAL A 68 2.35 12.16 -5.78
N TYR A 69 3.36 12.94 -5.38
CA TYR A 69 3.33 13.86 -4.23
C TYR A 69 3.91 15.20 -4.67
N PRO A 70 3.12 16.02 -5.38
CA PRO A 70 3.60 17.27 -5.98
C PRO A 70 3.76 18.39 -4.96
N ASN A 71 3.06 18.29 -3.83
CA ASN A 71 3.06 19.33 -2.82
C ASN A 71 4.22 19.18 -1.85
N PRO A 72 4.80 20.29 -1.36
CA PRO A 72 5.76 20.26 -0.27
C PRO A 72 5.13 19.67 1.00
N TRP A 73 5.98 19.23 1.93
CA TRP A 73 5.54 18.49 3.12
C TRP A 73 4.60 19.31 4.01
N TYR A 74 4.78 20.64 4.08
CA TYR A 74 3.97 21.54 4.90
C TYR A 74 2.60 21.88 4.30
N GLU A 75 2.35 21.51 3.04
CA GLU A 75 1.05 21.67 2.35
C GLU A 75 0.37 20.31 2.10
N SER A 76 1.03 19.21 2.44
CA SER A 76 0.53 17.85 2.19
C SER A 76 -0.44 17.39 3.27
N ALA A 77 -1.50 16.69 2.87
CA ALA A 77 -2.33 15.94 3.81
C ALA A 77 -1.50 14.83 4.51
N PRO A 78 -1.81 14.46 5.76
CA PRO A 78 -1.15 13.35 6.44
C PRO A 78 -1.23 12.06 5.62
N VAL A 79 -0.08 11.39 5.48
CA VAL A 79 0.01 10.09 4.81
C VAL A 79 0.81 9.10 5.66
N THR A 80 0.31 7.87 5.73
CA THR A 80 1.05 6.75 6.31
C THR A 80 2.05 6.22 5.29
N PHE A 81 3.34 6.35 5.60
CA PHE A 81 4.42 5.85 4.77
C PHE A 81 4.75 4.39 5.11
N PHE A 82 4.70 3.50 4.13
CA PHE A 82 5.16 2.12 4.29
C PHE A 82 5.70 1.55 2.98
N SER A 83 6.53 0.51 3.09
CA SER A 83 7.14 -0.19 1.97
C SER A 83 6.48 -1.55 1.70
N LEU A 84 6.80 -2.18 0.57
CA LEU A 84 6.43 -3.57 0.30
C LEU A 84 6.84 -4.49 1.46
N ALA A 85 8.07 -4.36 1.95
CA ALA A 85 8.56 -5.18 3.06
C ALA A 85 7.76 -4.97 4.35
N ASN A 86 7.32 -3.73 4.64
CA ASN A 86 6.45 -3.49 5.80
C ASN A 86 5.08 -4.15 5.63
N PHE A 87 4.50 -4.07 4.42
CA PHE A 87 3.20 -4.69 4.12
C PHE A 87 3.27 -6.22 4.21
N GLU A 88 4.30 -6.85 3.67
CA GLU A 88 4.49 -8.30 3.76
C GLU A 88 4.66 -8.77 5.21
N ASN A 89 5.45 -8.04 6.01
CA ASN A 89 5.59 -8.31 7.43
C ASN A 89 4.27 -8.13 8.20
N PHE A 90 3.48 -7.11 7.84
CA PHE A 90 2.13 -6.91 8.40
C PHE A 90 1.23 -8.11 8.09
N CYS A 91 1.18 -8.55 6.83
CA CYS A 91 0.40 -9.72 6.44
C CYS A 91 0.85 -10.97 7.19
N HIS A 92 2.16 -11.21 7.29
CA HIS A 92 2.72 -12.33 8.04
C HIS A 92 2.30 -12.31 9.52
N LYS A 93 2.44 -11.17 10.20
CA LYS A 93 2.07 -11.01 11.62
C LYS A 93 0.58 -11.18 11.89
N LYS A 94 -0.27 -10.92 10.90
CA LYS A 94 -1.73 -11.04 11.01
C LYS A 94 -2.27 -12.34 10.44
N SER A 95 -1.38 -13.26 10.04
CA SER A 95 -1.74 -14.51 9.35
C SER A 95 -2.59 -14.30 8.10
N ILE A 96 -2.35 -13.20 7.39
CA ILE A 96 -3.01 -12.86 6.12
C ILE A 96 -2.21 -13.49 4.99
N ARG A 97 -2.88 -14.25 4.14
CA ARG A 97 -2.27 -14.89 2.98
C ARG A 97 -2.22 -13.93 1.80
N ILE A 98 -1.04 -13.78 1.21
CA ILE A 98 -0.84 -13.07 -0.07
C ILE A 98 -0.88 -14.13 -1.19
N HIS A 99 -1.84 -14.04 -2.10
CA HIS A 99 -2.02 -14.99 -3.21
C HIS A 99 -1.26 -14.57 -4.45
N ASN A 100 -1.30 -13.28 -4.75
CA ASN A 100 -0.60 -12.70 -5.88
C ASN A 100 -0.04 -11.33 -5.50
N ARG A 101 1.08 -10.98 -6.11
CA ARG A 101 1.73 -9.69 -5.97
C ARG A 101 2.28 -9.25 -7.31
N VAL A 102 1.92 -8.06 -7.73
CA VAL A 102 2.49 -7.38 -8.89
C VAL A 102 3.21 -6.14 -8.39
N CYS A 103 4.50 -6.05 -8.67
CA CYS A 103 5.32 -4.89 -8.34
C CYS A 103 5.64 -4.16 -9.64
N LEU A 104 5.34 -2.88 -9.75
CA LEU A 104 5.52 -2.10 -10.96
C LEU A 104 6.70 -1.13 -10.81
N ASP A 105 7.47 -0.94 -11.88
CA ASP A 105 8.60 0.00 -11.94
C ASP A 105 8.18 1.46 -11.68
N ALA A 106 9.09 2.42 -11.82
CA ALA A 106 8.82 3.83 -11.51
C ALA A 106 7.67 4.45 -12.34
N ASN A 107 7.42 3.96 -13.55
CA ASN A 107 6.38 4.49 -14.44
C ASN A 107 5.06 3.71 -14.36
N TRP A 108 5.01 2.69 -13.52
CA TRP A 108 3.87 1.81 -13.27
C TRP A 108 3.39 1.00 -14.49
N LYS A 109 4.23 0.81 -15.51
CA LYS A 109 3.86 0.05 -16.72
C LYS A 109 4.43 -1.34 -16.74
N ASN A 110 5.68 -1.52 -16.28
CA ASN A 110 6.35 -2.81 -16.35
C ASN A 110 6.46 -3.47 -14.99
N GLU A 111 6.37 -4.80 -14.97
CA GLU A 111 6.59 -5.58 -13.77
C GLU A 111 8.08 -5.58 -13.39
N CYS A 112 8.36 -5.20 -12.14
CA CYS A 112 9.67 -5.24 -11.53
C CYS A 112 9.83 -6.54 -10.73
N ARG A 113 10.70 -7.44 -11.21
CA ARG A 113 10.97 -8.75 -10.58
C ARG A 113 12.23 -8.77 -9.72
N ILE A 114 13.19 -7.91 -10.02
CA ILE A 114 14.48 -7.84 -9.30
C ILE A 114 14.34 -6.85 -8.16
N LEU A 115 14.69 -7.26 -6.93
CA LEU A 115 14.66 -6.42 -5.73
C LEU A 115 13.41 -5.51 -5.64
N PRO A 116 12.19 -6.08 -5.66
CA PRO A 116 10.96 -5.30 -5.86
C PRO A 116 10.77 -4.23 -4.78
N ASN A 117 11.13 -4.50 -3.53
CA ASN A 117 11.03 -3.50 -2.45
C ASN A 117 11.92 -2.27 -2.69
N LEU A 118 13.01 -2.41 -3.44
CA LEU A 118 13.95 -1.33 -3.76
C LEU A 118 13.62 -0.66 -5.11
N LEU A 119 13.19 -1.44 -6.11
CA LEU A 119 13.10 -0.99 -7.51
C LEU A 119 11.67 -0.75 -8.03
N SER A 120 10.63 -1.17 -7.29
CA SER A 120 9.24 -0.87 -7.66
C SER A 120 8.74 0.44 -7.03
N GLY A 121 7.97 1.21 -7.79
CA GLY A 121 7.29 2.42 -7.31
C GLY A 121 5.87 2.17 -6.84
N TYR A 122 5.20 1.13 -7.36
CA TYR A 122 3.82 0.78 -7.01
C TYR A 122 3.67 -0.73 -6.83
N VAL A 123 2.80 -1.13 -5.91
CA VAL A 123 2.58 -2.53 -5.57
C VAL A 123 1.09 -2.81 -5.56
N ILE A 124 0.70 -3.95 -6.11
CA ILE A 124 -0.65 -4.52 -6.06
C ILE A 124 -0.56 -5.90 -5.43
N CYS A 125 -1.28 -6.12 -4.33
CA CYS A 125 -1.34 -7.40 -3.62
C CYS A 125 -2.77 -7.92 -3.56
N ASP A 126 -2.98 -9.19 -3.88
CA ASP A 126 -4.24 -9.89 -3.63
C ASP A 126 -4.12 -10.73 -2.35
N ILE A 127 -4.96 -10.45 -1.35
CA ILE A 127 -4.87 -11.02 -0.02
C ILE A 127 -6.18 -11.67 0.44
N SER A 128 -6.08 -12.65 1.34
CA SER A 128 -7.22 -13.20 2.08
C SER A 128 -6.84 -13.54 3.51
N LYS A 129 -7.85 -13.68 4.37
CA LYS A 129 -7.69 -14.31 5.68
C LYS A 129 -7.78 -15.84 5.54
#